data_AF-A0A3B4UWI0-F1
#
_entry.id   AF-A0A3B4UWI0-F1
#
_cell.length_a   1.000
_cell.length_b   1.000
_cell.length_c   1.000
_cell.angle_alpha   90.00
_cell.angle_beta   90.00
_cell.angle_gamma   90.00
#
_symmetry.space_group_name_H-M   'P 1'
#
loop_
_entity.id
_entity.type
_entity.pdbx_description
1 polymer ?
#
loop_
_entity_poly.entity_id
_entity_poly.type
_entity_poly.pdbx_seq_one_letter_code
_entity_poly.pdbx_strand_id
1 'polypeptide(L)'
;MTFHFFWTFDTLLLVRTQFINRVSAAVLNQLLDKLLERGVVTDDEMQSARTKTRAEKARDVIDTVRRKGTEASSVLIAALYEVDQCLSRVLALR
;
A
#
# COMPACT_ATOMS: atom_id res chain seq x y z
N MET A 1 -26.64 -0.53 -21.03
CA MET A 1 -25.90 -1.52 -20.21
C MET A 1 -24.53 -1.73 -20.84
N THR A 2 -23.56 -0.89 -20.49
CA THR A 2 -22.17 -1.13 -20.85
C THR A 2 -21.59 -2.09 -19.84
N PHE A 3 -21.24 -3.30 -20.29
CA PHE A 3 -20.44 -4.24 -19.51
C PHE A 3 -19.09 -3.60 -19.25
N HIS A 4 -18.95 -2.95 -18.09
CA HIS A 4 -17.66 -2.50 -17.59
C HIS A 4 -16.94 -3.75 -17.10
N PHE A 5 -16.16 -4.35 -18.01
CA PHE A 5 -15.29 -5.48 -17.73
C PHE A 5 -14.51 -5.19 -16.45
N PHE A 6 -14.80 -6.00 -15.43
CA PHE A 6 -14.38 -5.90 -14.03
C PHE A 6 -12.89 -6.26 -13.83
N TRP A 7 -12.01 -5.81 -14.72
CA TRP A 7 -10.58 -6.09 -14.63
C TRP A 7 -9.77 -4.85 -14.96
N THR A 8 -9.84 -3.85 -14.10
CA THR A 8 -8.62 -3.07 -13.84
C THR A 8 -7.67 -4.04 -13.15
N PHE A 9 -6.62 -4.49 -13.85
CA PHE A 9 -5.51 -5.19 -13.23
C PHE A 9 -5.04 -4.39 -12.03
N ASP A 10 -5.29 -4.90 -10.82
CA ASP A 10 -4.90 -4.23 -9.60
C ASP A 10 -3.37 -4.28 -9.51
N THR A 11 -2.71 -3.17 -9.86
CA THR A 11 -1.24 -3.10 -9.94
C THR A 11 -0.59 -3.47 -8.61
N LEU A 12 -1.24 -3.13 -7.49
CA LEU A 12 -0.79 -3.50 -6.15
C LEU A 12 -0.82 -5.02 -5.92
N LEU A 13 -1.78 -5.75 -6.47
CA LEU A 13 -1.81 -7.21 -6.43
C LEU A 13 -0.58 -7.81 -7.12
N LEU A 14 -0.21 -7.27 -8.29
CA LEU A 14 0.92 -7.77 -9.08
C LEU A 14 2.25 -7.60 -8.35
N VAL A 15 2.43 -6.48 -7.66
CA VAL A 15 3.69 -6.16 -6.95
C VAL A 15 3.68 -6.63 -5.50
N ARG A 16 2.56 -7.15 -4.98
CA ARG A 16 2.35 -7.45 -3.56
C ARG A 16 3.49 -8.25 -2.93
N THR A 17 3.89 -9.34 -3.56
CA THR A 17 4.97 -10.19 -3.03
C THR A 17 6.30 -9.43 -2.98
N GLN A 18 6.62 -8.65 -4.02
CA GLN A 18 7.84 -7.85 -4.07
C GLN A 18 7.81 -6.72 -3.04
N PHE A 19 6.67 -6.03 -2.88
CA PHE A 19 6.46 -5.02 -1.84
C PHE A 19 6.71 -5.59 -0.45
N ILE A 20 6.07 -6.73 -0.11
CA ILE A 20 6.24 -7.40 1.20
C ILE A 20 7.70 -7.82 1.44
N ASN A 21 8.44 -8.23 0.40
CA ASN A 21 9.82 -8.68 0.56
C ASN A 21 10.82 -7.52 0.64
N ARG A 22 10.56 -6.40 -0.03
CA ARG A 22 11.53 -5.32 -0.25
C ARG A 22 11.31 -4.09 0.62
N VAL A 23 10.08 -3.82 1.05
CA VAL A 23 9.82 -2.62 1.85
C VAL A 23 10.52 -2.71 3.20
N SER A 24 11.33 -1.70 3.51
CA SER A 24 12.01 -1.59 4.80
C SER A 24 11.01 -1.21 5.90
N ALA A 25 11.35 -1.50 7.16
CA ALA A 25 10.49 -1.12 8.29
C ALA A 25 10.33 0.40 8.40
N ALA A 26 11.38 1.17 8.08
CA ALA A 26 11.36 2.63 8.12
C ALA A 26 10.42 3.22 7.06
N VAL A 27 10.51 2.76 5.80
CA VAL A 27 9.62 3.18 4.72
C VAL A 27 8.18 2.78 5.04
N LEU A 28 7.96 1.57 5.55
CA LEU A 28 6.63 1.08 5.89
C LEU A 28 5.95 1.90 7.01
N ASN A 29 6.70 2.36 8.01
CA ASN A 29 6.14 3.23 9.04
C ASN A 29 5.78 4.61 8.48
N GLN A 30 6.64 5.21 7.64
CA GLN A 30 6.33 6.50 6.98
C GLN A 30 5.12 6.40 6.05
N LEU A 31 4.96 5.27 5.34
CA LEU A 31 3.77 4.99 4.55
C LEU A 31 2.52 4.97 5.41
N LEU A 32 2.55 4.27 6.55
CA LEU A 32 1.43 4.22 7.48
C LEU A 32 1.05 5.62 8.00
N ASP A 33 2.04 6.44 8.35
CA ASP A 33 1.79 7.82 8.81
C ASP A 33 1.09 8.65 7.71
N LYS A 34 1.57 8.56 6.46
CA LYS A 34 0.92 9.22 5.31
C LYS A 34 -0.48 8.68 5.02
N LEU A 35 -0.69 7.37 5.13
CA LEU A 35 -2.01 6.78 4.92
C LEU A 35 -3.00 7.20 6.01
N LEU A 36 -2.55 7.35 7.25
CA LEU A 36 -3.36 7.84 8.37
C LEU A 36 -3.72 9.32 8.16
N GLU A 37 -2.72 10.15 7.83
CA GLU A 37 -2.93 11.59 7.52
C GLU A 37 -3.95 11.79 6.38
N ARG A 38 -3.93 10.91 5.37
CA ARG A 38 -4.86 10.94 4.23
C ARG A 38 -6.19 10.23 4.51
N GLY A 39 -6.41 9.71 5.71
CA GLY A 39 -7.65 9.00 6.10
C GLY A 39 -7.87 7.65 5.41
N VAL A 40 -6.82 7.06 4.82
CA VAL A 40 -6.90 5.75 4.15
C VAL A 40 -6.89 4.62 5.17
N VAL A 41 -6.14 4.76 6.27
CA VAL A 41 -6.17 3.83 7.41
C VAL A 41 -6.67 4.55 8.66
N THR A 42 -7.38 3.84 9.54
CA THR A 42 -7.85 4.39 10.81
C THR A 42 -6.78 4.26 11.91
N ASP A 43 -6.94 5.00 13.01
CA ASP A 43 -6.10 4.85 14.20
C ASP A 43 -6.10 3.42 14.74
N ASP A 44 -7.25 2.74 14.74
CA ASP A 44 -7.36 1.34 15.19
C ASP A 44 -6.58 0.39 14.29
N GLU A 45 -6.68 0.55 12.96
CA GLU A 45 -5.89 -0.22 11.99
C GLU A 45 -4.39 0.03 12.19
N MET A 46 -4.01 1.28 12.47
CA MET A 46 -2.62 1.67 12.77
C MET A 46 -2.11 1.04 14.08
N GLN A 47 -2.89 1.06 15.16
CA GLN A 47 -2.49 0.40 16.40
C GLN A 47 -2.34 -1.12 16.23
N SER A 48 -3.26 -1.76 15.50
CA SER A 48 -3.14 -3.20 15.18
C SER A 48 -1.88 -3.51 14.37
N ALA A 49 -1.46 -2.60 13.49
CA ALA A 49 -0.25 -2.77 12.68
C ALA A 49 1.05 -2.67 13.50
N ARG A 50 1.07 -1.90 14.60
CA ARG A 50 2.30 -1.62 15.39
C ARG A 50 2.93 -2.84 16.05
N THR A 51 2.13 -3.85 16.39
CA THR A 51 2.60 -5.07 17.09
C THR A 51 3.08 -6.18 16.13
N LYS A 52 2.92 -5.98 14.82
CA LYS A 52 3.19 -7.00 13.79
C LYS A 52 4.63 -6.98 13.31
N THR A 53 5.10 -8.11 12.80
CA THR A 53 6.38 -8.17 12.09
C THR A 53 6.32 -7.28 10.83
N ARG A 54 7.48 -6.86 10.33
CA ARG A 54 7.59 -6.04 9.10
C ARG A 54 6.82 -6.66 7.92
N ALA A 55 6.91 -7.97 7.72
CA ALA A 55 6.28 -8.66 6.61
C ALA A 55 4.75 -8.75 6.75
N GLU A 56 4.25 -9.05 7.96
CA GLU A 56 2.81 -9.06 8.25
C GLU A 56 2.23 -7.65 8.11
N LYS A 57 2.89 -6.64 8.65
CA LYS A 57 2.51 -5.24 8.51
C LYS A 57 2.44 -4.82 7.04
N ALA A 58 3.45 -5.16 6.23
CA ALA A 58 3.46 -4.84 4.80
C ALA A 58 2.30 -5.51 4.05
N ARG A 59 1.99 -6.76 4.41
CA ARG A 59 0.85 -7.50 3.87
C ARG A 59 -0.47 -6.82 4.19
N ASP A 60 -0.65 -6.42 5.44
CA ASP A 60 -1.90 -5.79 5.88
C ASP A 60 -2.09 -4.42 5.25
N VAL A 61 -1.04 -3.62 5.10
CA VAL A 61 -1.11 -2.31 4.44
C VAL A 61 -1.61 -2.46 3.02
N ILE A 62 -0.95 -3.31 2.22
CA ILE A 62 -1.30 -3.42 0.80
C ILE A 62 -2.67 -4.08 0.62
N ASP A 63 -3.04 -5.08 1.43
CA ASP A 63 -4.33 -5.74 1.33
C ASP A 63 -5.48 -4.84 1.80
N THR A 64 -5.30 -4.07 2.87
CA THR A 64 -6.30 -3.11 3.35
C THR A 64 -6.54 -2.00 2.34
N VAL A 65 -5.48 -1.40 1.82
CA VAL A 65 -5.59 -0.33 0.81
C VAL A 65 -6.32 -0.85 -0.44
N ARG A 66 -5.95 -2.04 -0.95
CA ARG A 66 -6.62 -2.65 -2.10
C ARG A 66 -8.11 -2.91 -1.84
N ARG A 67 -8.48 -3.40 -0.65
CA ARG A 67 -9.89 -3.61 -0.27
C ARG A 67 -10.69 -2.30 -0.22
N LYS A 68 -10.04 -1.18 0.10
CA LYS A 68 -10.67 0.15 0.13
C LYS A 68 -10.86 0.76 -1.27
N GLY A 69 -10.24 0.18 -2.30
CA GLY A 69 -10.47 0.51 -3.71
C GLY A 69 -9.42 1.42 -4.34
N THR A 70 -9.67 1.80 -5.59
CA THR A 70 -8.67 2.44 -6.48
C THR A 70 -8.12 3.76 -5.95
N GLU A 71 -8.94 4.56 -5.27
CA GLU A 71 -8.50 5.83 -4.68
C GLU A 71 -7.47 5.60 -3.58
N ALA A 72 -7.75 4.67 -2.66
CA ALA A 72 -6.82 4.29 -1.61
C ALA A 72 -5.52 3.71 -2.22
N SER A 73 -5.64 2.84 -3.22
CA SER A 73 -4.49 2.28 -3.95
C SER A 73 -3.61 3.38 -4.56
N SER A 74 -4.23 4.40 -5.14
CA SER A 74 -3.52 5.54 -5.74
C SER A 74 -2.76 6.35 -4.68
N VAL A 75 -3.35 6.53 -3.49
CA VAL A 75 -2.68 7.22 -2.37
C VAL A 75 -1.46 6.43 -1.89
N LEU A 76 -1.53 5.11 -1.76
CA LEU A 76 -0.37 4.30 -1.39
C LEU A 76 0.76 4.40 -2.42
N ILE A 77 0.43 4.35 -3.71
CA ILE A 77 1.42 4.48 -4.79
C ILE A 77 2.10 5.86 -4.76
N ALA A 78 1.32 6.93 -4.59
CA ALA A 78 1.86 8.29 -4.47
C ALA A 78 2.76 8.43 -3.24
N ALA A 79 2.29 7.96 -2.07
CA ALA A 79 3.07 8.00 -0.83
C ALA A 79 4.37 7.20 -0.94
N LEU A 80 4.35 6.03 -1.60
CA LEU A 80 5.56 5.24 -1.83
C LEU A 80 6.54 5.97 -2.74
N TYR A 81 6.06 6.62 -3.80
CA TYR A 81 6.93 7.43 -4.64
C TYR A 81 7.54 8.61 -3.89
N GLU A 82 6.79 9.26 -2.99
CA GLU A 82 7.31 10.35 -2.16
C GLU A 82 8.37 9.87 -1.15
N VAL A 83 8.16 8.72 -0.52
CA VAL A 83 9.02 8.21 0.56
C VAL A 83 10.24 7.46 0.00
N ASP A 84 10.07 6.69 -1.06
CA ASP A 84 11.12 5.84 -1.65
C ASP A 84 10.90 5.65 -3.16
N GLN A 85 11.42 6.62 -3.93
CA GLN A 85 11.39 6.56 -5.40
C GLN A 85 12.12 5.34 -5.96
N CYS A 86 13.17 4.85 -5.28
CA CYS A 86 13.94 3.70 -5.76
C CYS A 86 13.08 2.43 -5.70
N LEU A 87 12.43 2.20 -4.55
CA LEU A 87 11.51 1.08 -4.40
C LEU A 87 10.31 1.20 -5.35
N SER A 88 9.76 2.41 -5.52
CA SER A 88 8.65 2.64 -6.46
C SER A 88 9.00 2.23 -7.90
N ARG A 89 10.21 2.59 -8.38
CA ARG A 89 10.74 2.18 -9.69
C ARG A 89 10.99 0.68 -9.78
N VAL A 90 11.57 0.07 -8.74
CA VAL A 90 11.80 -1.39 -8.68
C VAL A 90 10.49 -2.17 -8.78
N LEU A 91 9.40 -1.61 -8.23
CA LEU A 91 8.07 -2.21 -8.30
C LEU A 91 7.29 -1.78 -9.57
N ALA A 92 7.86 -0.95 -10.44
CA ALA A 92 7.20 -0.41 -11.64
C ALA A 92 5.85 0.29 -11.33
N LEU A 93 5.78 1.01 -10.20
CA LEU A 93 4.57 1.71 -9.77
C LEU A 93 4.52 3.17 -10.22
N ARG A 94 5.67 3.83 -10.46
CA ARG A 94 5.85 5.17 -11.03
C ARG A 94 7.32 5.47 -11.32
#